data_AF-A0A818DM69-F1
#
_entry.id   AF-A0A818DM69-F1
#
_cell.length_a   1.000
_cell.length_b   1.000
_cell.length_c   1.000
_cell.angle_alpha   90.00
_cell.angle_beta   90.00
_cell.angle_gamma   90.00
#
_symmetry.space_group_name_H-M   'P 1'
#
loop_
_entity.id
_entity.type
_entity.pdbx_description
1 polymer ?
#
loop_
_entity_poly.entity_id
_entity_poly.type
_entity_poly.pdbx_seq_one_letter_code
_entity_poly.pdbx_strand_id
1 'polypeptide(L)'
;MSTIIDNFLYLGSIEDACTPSLLNQLNITHLINLSLTNIILDKSYEILHLPLHDTLDEYIINYFQQTNQFIQLCHQNKNGRCLVFCKHGRSRSAA
;
A
#
# COMPACT_ATOMS: atom_id res chain seq x y z
N MET A 1 9.55 3.03 -6.14
CA MET A 1 8.94 3.51 -4.89
C MET A 1 9.35 4.93 -4.50
N SER A 2 8.45 5.69 -3.85
CA SER A 2 8.66 7.03 -3.30
C SER A 2 8.28 7.08 -1.81
N THR A 3 8.94 7.94 -1.03
CA THR A 3 8.62 8.16 0.39
C THR A 3 7.65 9.33 0.52
N ILE A 4 6.53 9.13 1.22
CA ILE A 4 5.52 10.18 1.47
C ILE A 4 5.68 10.74 2.88
N ILE A 5 5.86 9.85 3.86
CA ILE A 5 6.19 10.21 5.25
C ILE A 5 7.40 9.38 5.65
N ASP A 6 8.49 10.04 6.00
CA ASP A 6 9.75 9.39 6.33
C ASP A 6 9.56 8.31 7.40
N ASN A 7 10.14 7.13 7.13
CA ASN A 7 10.08 5.97 8.01
C ASN A 7 8.67 5.42 8.30
N PHE A 8 7.64 5.84 7.59
CA PHE A 8 6.27 5.44 7.87
C PHE A 8 5.44 5.10 6.63
N LEU A 9 5.31 6.02 5.66
CA LEU A 9 4.38 5.87 4.54
C LEU A 9 5.12 5.95 3.20
N TYR A 10 4.94 4.92 2.39
CA TYR A 10 5.59 4.76 1.08
C TYR A 10 4.57 4.54 -0.02
N LEU A 11 4.96 4.94 -1.23
CA LEU A 11 4.17 4.82 -2.44
C LEU A 11 4.90 4.01 -3.50
N GLY A 12 4.30 2.95 -4.02
CA GLY A 12 4.99 2.05 -4.96
C GLY A 12 4.12 1.41 -6.02
N SER A 13 4.76 0.57 -6.83
CA SER A 13 4.14 -0.31 -7.82
C SER A 13 4.00 -1.74 -7.28
N ILE A 14 3.34 -2.62 -8.06
CA ILE A 14 3.34 -4.07 -7.79
C ILE A 14 4.78 -4.61 -7.77
N GLU A 15 5.67 -4.10 -8.62
CA GLU A 15 7.08 -4.53 -8.66
C GLU A 15 7.80 -4.22 -7.34
N ASP A 16 7.56 -3.02 -6.78
CA ASP A 16 8.09 -2.65 -5.47
C ASP A 16 7.57 -3.61 -4.37
N ALA A 17 6.26 -3.93 -4.40
CA ALA A 17 5.61 -4.83 -3.44
C ALA A 17 6.05 -6.30 -3.58
N CYS A 18 6.48 -6.72 -4.78
CA CYS A 18 6.99 -8.06 -5.05
C CYS A 18 8.51 -8.18 -4.90
N THR A 19 9.18 -7.16 -4.36
CA THR A 19 10.64 -7.15 -4.16
C THR A 19 10.98 -7.28 -2.67
N PRO A 20 11.22 -8.50 -2.13
CA PRO A 20 11.40 -8.70 -0.69
C PRO A 20 12.60 -7.93 -0.10
N SER A 21 13.68 -7.77 -0.86
CA SER A 21 14.84 -6.99 -0.41
C SER A 21 14.48 -5.52 -0.13
N LEU A 22 13.62 -4.93 -0.96
CA LEU A 22 13.13 -3.56 -0.80
C LEU A 22 12.21 -3.43 0.41
N LEU A 23 11.27 -4.36 0.57
CA LEU A 23 10.37 -4.40 1.73
C LEU A 23 11.14 -4.54 3.04
N ASN A 24 12.13 -5.43 3.08
CA ASN A 24 12.98 -5.67 4.24
C ASN A 24 13.86 -4.46 4.55
N GLN A 25 14.49 -3.85 3.53
CA GLN A 25 15.33 -2.66 3.72
C GLN A 25 14.56 -1.51 4.37
N LEU A 26 13.28 -1.37 4.03
CA LEU A 26 12.43 -0.29 4.52
C LEU A 26 11.59 -0.69 5.72
N ASN A 27 11.72 -1.94 6.20
CA ASN A 27 10.98 -2.53 7.30
C ASN A 27 9.45 -2.43 7.13
N ILE A 28 8.96 -2.66 5.91
CA ILE A 28 7.53 -2.65 5.61
C ILE A 28 6.83 -3.73 6.44
N THR A 29 5.69 -3.39 7.03
CA THR A 29 4.88 -4.32 7.83
C THR A 29 3.43 -4.37 7.34
N HIS A 30 2.97 -3.31 6.69
CA HIS A 30 1.59 -3.17 6.22
C HIS A 30 1.57 -2.83 4.72
N LEU A 31 0.65 -3.44 3.99
CA LEU A 31 0.55 -3.35 2.54
C LEU A 31 -0.88 -3.00 2.14
N ILE A 32 -1.07 -1.90 1.41
CA ILE A 32 -2.35 -1.56 0.77
C ILE A 32 -2.19 -1.81 -0.73
N ASN A 33 -2.83 -2.89 -1.21
CA ASN A 33 -2.91 -3.23 -2.62
C ASN A 33 -4.15 -2.58 -3.22
N LEU A 34 -3.97 -1.61 -4.11
CA LEU A 34 -5.05 -0.98 -4.88
C LEU A 34 -5.19 -1.56 -6.30
N SER A 35 -4.41 -2.59 -6.65
CA SER A 35 -4.44 -3.19 -7.97
C SER A 35 -5.50 -4.28 -8.08
N LEU A 36 -5.97 -4.53 -9.30
CA LEU A 36 -6.86 -5.66 -9.60
C LEU A 36 -6.19 -7.02 -9.37
N THR A 37 -4.85 -7.06 -9.36
CA THR A 37 -4.09 -8.28 -9.19
C THR A 37 -3.92 -8.57 -7.71
N ASN A 38 -4.43 -9.70 -7.26
CA ASN A 38 -4.06 -10.22 -5.95
C ASN A 38 -2.63 -10.76 -6.01
N ILE A 39 -1.79 -10.36 -5.07
CA ILE A 39 -0.40 -10.82 -4.97
C ILE A 39 -0.24 -11.71 -3.74
N ILE A 40 0.50 -12.80 -3.91
CA ILE A 40 0.81 -13.71 -2.80
C ILE A 40 2.02 -13.14 -2.08
N LEU A 41 1.79 -12.66 -0.86
CA LEU A 41 2.81 -12.10 0.02
C LEU A 41 3.00 -13.00 1.24
N ASP A 42 4.11 -12.79 1.94
CA ASP A 42 4.40 -13.49 3.19
C ASP A 42 3.29 -13.22 4.23
N LYS A 43 2.96 -14.22 5.05
CA LYS A 43 1.96 -14.12 6.11
C LYS A 43 2.35 -13.16 7.24
N SER A 44 3.61 -12.74 7.29
CA SER A 44 4.10 -11.74 8.23
C SER A 44 3.63 -10.31 7.93
N TYR A 45 3.09 -10.05 6.74
CA TYR A 45 2.54 -8.74 6.39
C TYR A 45 1.04 -8.65 6.70
N GLU A 46 0.62 -7.51 7.24
CA GLU A 46 -0.78 -7.13 7.27
C GLU A 46 -1.17 -6.53 5.92
N ILE A 47 -2.20 -7.08 5.27
CA ILE A 47 -2.53 -6.73 3.89
C ILE A 47 -3.99 -6.28 3.78
N LEU A 48 -4.19 -5.09 3.25
CA LEU A 48 -5.48 -4.59 2.79
C LEU A 48 -5.50 -4.62 1.25
N HIS A 49 -6.35 -5.47 0.67
CA HIS A 49 -6.55 -5.52 -0.78
C HIS A 49 -7.88 -4.87 -1.16
N LEU A 50 -7.80 -3.79 -1.93
CA LEU A 50 -8.93 -3.06 -2.51
C LEU A 50 -8.75 -3.04 -4.03
N PRO A 51 -9.34 -3.99 -4.77
CA PRO A 51 -9.18 -4.04 -6.22
C PRO A 51 -9.89 -2.85 -6.86
N LEU A 52 -9.11 -1.88 -7.33
CA LEU A 52 -9.62 -0.68 -8.01
C LEU A 52 -9.25 -0.70 -9.50
N HIS A 53 -10.24 -0.48 -10.35
CA HIS A 53 -10.08 -0.17 -11.76
C HIS A 53 -9.46 1.22 -11.96
N ASP A 54 -8.60 1.31 -12.97
CA ASP A 54 -7.94 2.55 -13.37
C ASP A 54 -8.87 3.41 -14.27
N THR A 55 -10.11 3.65 -13.81
CA THR A 55 -11.14 4.41 -14.54
C THR A 55 -11.57 5.64 -13.76
N LEU A 56 -12.07 6.67 -14.47
CA LEU A 56 -12.56 7.92 -13.85
C LEU A 56 -13.83 7.70 -13.01
N ASP A 57 -14.55 6.59 -13.27
CA ASP A 57 -15.85 6.28 -12.65
C ASP A 57 -15.72 5.58 -11.30
N GLU A 58 -14.53 5.07 -10.97
CA GLU A 58 -14.30 4.51 -9.64
C GLU A 58 -14.05 5.61 -8.61
N TYR A 59 -15.00 5.74 -7.69
CA TYR A 59 -14.94 6.64 -6.56
C TYR A 59 -13.92 6.14 -5.53
N ILE A 60 -12.63 6.37 -5.79
CA ILE A 60 -11.51 6.12 -4.86
C ILE A 60 -11.80 6.71 -3.47
N ILE A 61 -12.55 7.83 -3.43
CA ILE A 61 -12.98 8.51 -2.20
C ILE A 61 -13.78 7.58 -1.26
N ASN A 62 -14.51 6.60 -1.79
CA ASN A 62 -15.26 5.64 -0.96
C ASN A 62 -14.33 4.73 -0.14
N TYR A 63 -13.08 4.59 -0.57
CA TYR A 63 -12.07 3.77 0.08
C TYR A 63 -11.14 4.58 0.99
N PHE A 64 -11.24 5.91 0.99
CA PHE A 64 -10.41 6.77 1.86
C PHE A 64 -10.63 6.47 3.33
N GLN A 65 -11.88 6.24 3.75
CA GLN A 65 -12.13 5.91 5.15
C GLN A 65 -11.44 4.61 5.55
N GLN A 66 -11.57 3.56 4.73
CA GLN A 66 -10.99 2.25 5.01
C GLN A 66 -9.45 2.27 4.96
N THR A 67 -8.88 2.92 3.95
CA THR A 67 -7.42 3.06 3.81
C THR A 67 -6.83 3.91 4.94
N ASN A 68 -7.47 5.02 5.31
CA ASN A 68 -7.03 5.85 6.45
C ASN A 68 -7.09 5.08 7.77
N GLN A 69 -8.14 4.29 8.01
CA GLN A 69 -8.24 3.45 9.20
C GLN A 69 -7.10 2.42 9.24
N PHE A 70 -6.78 1.79 8.11
CA PHE A 70 -5.67 0.84 8.02
C PHE A 70 -4.31 1.50 8.25
N ILE A 71 -4.09 2.69 7.68
CA ILE A 71 -2.87 3.48 7.92
C ILE A 71 -2.79 3.90 9.41
N GLN A 72 -3.90 4.26 10.04
CA GLN A 72 -3.94 4.57 11.47
C GLN A 72 -3.60 3.37 12.34
N LEU A 73 -4.14 2.18 12.03
CA LEU A 73 -3.79 0.93 12.72
C LEU A 73 -2.29 0.63 12.56
N CYS A 74 -1.75 0.82 11.35
CA CYS A 74 -0.32 0.72 11.10
C CYS A 74 0.47 1.68 11.99
N HIS A 75 0.08 2.96 12.05
CA HIS A 75 0.76 3.98 12.86
C HIS A 75 0.75 3.69 14.36
N GLN A 76 -0.29 3.01 14.87
CA GLN A 76 -0.37 2.61 16.28
C GLN A 76 0.64 1.50 16.63
N ASN A 77 1.11 0.74 15.64
CA ASN A 77 2.19 -0.22 15.83
C ASN A 77 3.54 0.51 15.88
N LYS A 78 4.33 0.29 16.94
CA LYS A 78 5.62 0.96 17.17
C LYS A 78 6.60 0.86 15.99
N ASN A 79 6.52 -0.22 15.21
CA ASN A 79 7.34 -0.45 14.01
C ASN A 79 6.50 -0.49 12.73
N GLY A 80 5.30 0.09 12.76
CA GLY A 80 4.38 0.13 11.63
C GLY A 80 4.95 0.95 10.49
N ARG A 81 5.02 0.33 9.31
CA ARG A 81 5.42 1.00 8.07
C ARG A 81 4.54 0.48 6.94
N CYS A 82 3.90 1.41 6.26
CA CYS A 82 2.87 1.15 5.28
C CYS A 82 3.36 1.44 3.86
N LEU A 83 3.18 0.49 2.96
CA LEU A 83 3.34 0.68 1.52
C LEU A 83 1.96 0.66 0.84
N VAL A 84 1.61 1.78 0.22
CA VAL A 84 0.44 1.88 -0.67
C VAL A 84 0.90 1.71 -2.10
N PHE A 85 0.33 0.74 -2.82
CA PHE A 85 0.74 0.47 -4.20
C PHE A 85 -0.44 0.14 -5.11
N CYS A 86 -0.26 0.45 -6.39
CA CYS A 86 -1.15 0.02 -7.47
C CYS A 86 -0.32 -0.56 -8.61
N LYS A 87 -0.92 -0.82 -9.79
CA LYS A 87 -0.21 -1.41 -10.93
C LYS A 87 1.10 -0.68 -11.28
N HIS A 88 1.05 0.64 -11.45
CA HIS A 88 2.21 1.45 -11.88
C HIS A 88 2.72 2.44 -10.82
N GLY A 89 2.09 2.51 -9.65
CA GLY A 89 2.49 3.43 -8.57
C GLY A 89 2.34 4.92 -8.87
N ARG A 90 1.44 5.30 -9.78
CA ARG A 90 1.31 6.70 -10.25
C ARG A 90 -0.03 7.36 -9.97
N SER A 91 -1.14 6.61 -10.09
CA SER A 91 -2.45 7.25 -10.16
C SER A 91 -3.40 6.88 -9.02
N ARG A 92 -3.52 5.59 -8.70
CA ARG A 92 -4.43 5.12 -7.62
C ARG A 92 -3.74 5.12 -6.27
N SER A 93 -2.45 4.80 -6.24
CA SER A 93 -1.63 4.87 -5.05
C SER A 93 -1.42 6.32 -4.59
N ALA A 94 -1.34 7.29 -5.52
CA ALA A 94 -1.07 8.69 -5.22
C ALA A 94 -2.30 9.54 -4.88
N ALA A 95 -3.51 9.04 -5.17
CA ALA A 95 -4.78 9.75 -4.97
C ALA A 95 -5.26 9.60 -3.53
#